data_AF-A0A5E4LKE7-F1
#
_entry.id   AF-A0A5E4LKE7-F1
#
_cell.length_a   1.000
_cell.length_b   1.000
_cell.length_c   1.000
_cell.angle_alpha   90.00
_cell.angle_beta   90.00
_cell.angle_gamma   90.00
#
_symmetry.space_group_name_H-M   'P 1'
#
loop_
_entity.id
_entity.type
_entity.pdbx_description
1 polymer ?
#
loop_
_entity_poly.entity_id
_entity_poly.type
_entity_poly.pdbx_seq_one_letter_code
_entity_poly.pdbx_strand_id
1 'polypeptide(L)'
;MPMKHILLLIAAFALLFALFGCPQQQAAGVPQEQYDALAAQCTKDKAQLQSQLDGAKQALEREQAKVDECVAQKQALDSTIEAKDGEIALLRIDSGILADAREVTSVITEYNKTLEYYYDGYGPGKILNSAKISRIQSQVTLLNSTNLTKAWNALNGCTTVPCTPSFFQDAKAAFVAEMNYSIVRLNADTVAIVIE
;
A
#
# COMPACT_ATOMS: atom_id res chain seq x y z
N MET A 1 37.74 -4.00 -8.05
CA MET A 1 38.85 -3.80 -9.02
C MET A 1 40.15 -3.26 -8.37
N PRO A 2 40.76 -3.88 -7.32
CA PRO A 2 41.99 -3.35 -6.72
C PRO A 2 43.31 -3.97 -7.26
N MET A 3 43.25 -5.06 -8.04
CA MET A 3 44.45 -5.81 -8.47
C MET A 3 45.36 -5.05 -9.45
N LYS A 4 44.83 -4.08 -10.21
CA LYS A 4 45.63 -3.34 -11.21
C LYS A 4 46.66 -2.40 -10.57
N HIS A 5 46.41 -1.87 -9.38
CA HIS A 5 47.34 -0.95 -8.71
C HIS A 5 48.49 -1.69 -8.02
N ILE A 6 48.25 -2.90 -7.51
CA ILE A 6 49.30 -3.74 -6.89
C ILE A 6 50.31 -4.21 -7.96
N LEU A 7 49.82 -4.62 -9.13
CA LEU A 7 50.69 -5.03 -10.26
C LEU A 7 51.56 -3.88 -10.80
N LEU A 8 51.03 -2.65 -10.81
CA LEU A 8 51.76 -1.45 -11.25
C LEU A 8 52.88 -1.07 -10.27
N LEU A 9 52.65 -1.20 -8.96
CA LEU A 9 53.65 -0.96 -7.93
C LEU A 9 54.79 -1.98 -7.96
N ILE A 10 54.47 -3.27 -8.15
CA ILE A 10 55.49 -4.32 -8.27
C ILE A 10 56.33 -4.15 -9.55
N ALA A 11 55.69 -3.79 -10.66
CA ALA A 11 56.40 -3.51 -11.92
C ALA A 11 57.32 -2.28 -11.81
N ALA A 12 56.90 -1.21 -11.12
CA ALA A 12 57.74 -0.04 -10.88
C ALA A 12 58.95 -0.37 -9.99
N PHE A 13 58.77 -1.24 -8.98
CA PHE A 13 59.85 -1.67 -8.10
C PHE A 13 60.87 -2.57 -8.81
N ALA A 14 60.39 -3.46 -9.70
CA ALA A 14 61.25 -4.28 -10.55
C ALA A 14 62.01 -3.46 -11.61
N LEU A 15 61.39 -2.40 -12.15
CA LEU A 15 62.05 -1.50 -13.12
C LEU A 15 63.13 -0.64 -12.46
N LEU A 16 62.90 -0.20 -11.21
CA LEU A 16 63.92 0.45 -10.38
C LEU A 16 65.11 -0.49 -10.13
N PHE A 17 64.85 -1.75 -9.74
CA PHE A 17 65.91 -2.75 -9.57
C PHE A 17 66.69 -3.04 -10.86
N ALA A 18 66.03 -3.00 -12.02
CA ALA A 18 66.68 -3.21 -13.32
C ALA A 18 67.49 -1.99 -13.80
N LEU A 19 67.05 -0.76 -13.47
CA LEU A 19 67.79 0.47 -13.79
C LEU A 19 68.99 0.70 -12.86
N PHE A 20 68.97 0.11 -11.66
CA PHE A 20 70.12 0.06 -10.73
C PHE A 20 70.91 -1.26 -10.83
N GLY A 21 70.63 -2.07 -11.85
CA GLY A 21 71.43 -3.23 -12.24
C GLY A 21 72.84 -2.82 -12.65
N CYS A 22 73.80 -3.09 -11.78
CA CYS A 22 75.22 -2.73 -11.87
C CYS A 22 75.89 -3.10 -13.21
N PRO A 23 76.53 -2.14 -13.93
CA PRO A 23 77.67 -2.47 -14.77
C PRO A 23 78.91 -2.66 -13.89
N GLN A 24 79.53 -3.85 -13.96
CA GLN A 24 80.87 -4.10 -13.46
C GLN A 24 81.88 -3.25 -14.25
N GLN A 25 82.26 -2.08 -13.72
CA GLN A 25 83.46 -1.37 -14.15
C GLN A 25 83.99 -0.46 -13.02
N GLN A 26 85.21 -0.79 -12.59
CA GLN A 26 86.15 0.02 -11.81
C GLN A 26 85.83 0.27 -10.32
N ALA A 27 86.73 -0.25 -9.49
CA ALA A 27 86.78 -0.07 -8.05
C ALA A 27 86.96 1.40 -7.66
N ALA A 28 85.84 2.08 -7.44
CA ALA A 28 85.70 2.98 -6.31
C ALA A 28 84.60 2.36 -5.46
N GLY A 29 84.98 1.70 -4.35
CA GLY A 29 84.00 1.16 -3.42
C GLY A 29 83.03 2.27 -3.05
N VAL A 30 81.73 2.03 -3.27
CA VAL A 30 80.68 2.93 -2.82
C VAL A 30 80.98 3.26 -1.35
N PRO A 31 81.21 4.54 -0.99
CA PRO A 31 81.62 4.91 0.36
C PRO A 31 80.61 4.38 1.37
N GLN A 32 81.08 3.86 2.50
CA GLN A 32 80.24 3.36 3.60
C GLN A 32 79.12 4.36 3.95
N GLU A 33 79.43 5.66 3.88
CA GLU A 33 78.48 6.76 4.10
C GLU A 33 77.24 6.72 3.18
N GLN A 34 77.37 6.24 1.93
CA GLN A 34 76.22 6.10 1.02
C GLN A 34 75.34 4.90 1.38
N TYR A 35 75.93 3.82 1.89
CA TYR A 35 75.16 2.69 2.43
C TYR A 35 74.44 3.04 3.74
N ASP A 36 75.12 3.78 4.62
CA ASP A 36 74.54 4.23 5.89
C ASP A 36 73.41 5.24 5.65
N ALA A 37 73.57 6.15 4.67
CA ALA A 37 72.51 7.06 4.25
C ALA A 37 71.30 6.33 3.66
N LEU A 38 71.52 5.30 2.84
CA LEU A 38 70.44 4.47 2.28
C LEU A 38 69.71 3.66 3.37
N ALA A 39 70.45 3.07 4.31
CA ALA A 39 69.88 2.34 5.44
C ALA A 39 69.06 3.26 6.36
N ALA A 40 69.56 4.47 6.63
CA ALA A 40 68.83 5.49 7.39
C ALA A 40 67.55 5.94 6.65
N GLN A 41 67.62 6.13 5.33
CA GLN A 41 66.46 6.48 4.52
C GLN A 41 65.41 5.37 4.49
N CYS A 42 65.81 4.11 4.26
CA CYS A 42 64.89 2.97 4.33
C CYS A 42 64.23 2.83 5.71
N THR A 43 64.96 3.13 6.79
CA THR A 43 64.39 3.09 8.14
C THR A 43 63.32 4.16 8.33
N LYS A 44 63.54 5.38 7.82
CA LYS A 44 62.54 6.46 7.84
C LYS A 44 61.32 6.13 6.97
N ASP A 45 61.55 5.67 5.75
CA ASP A 45 60.47 5.32 4.82
C ASP A 45 59.63 4.16 5.38
N LYS A 46 60.26 3.16 6.00
CA LYS A 46 59.57 2.07 6.69
C LYS A 46 58.72 2.59 7.85
N ALA A 47 59.24 3.47 8.68
CA ALA A 47 58.48 4.06 9.78
C ALA A 47 57.30 4.90 9.28
N GLN A 48 57.49 5.66 8.21
CA GLN A 48 56.44 6.46 7.57
C GLN A 48 55.34 5.57 6.97
N LEU A 49 55.71 4.53 6.22
CA LEU A 49 54.76 3.57 5.65
C LEU A 49 54.00 2.80 6.74
N GLN A 50 54.66 2.44 7.84
CA GLN A 50 54.02 1.81 8.99
C GLN A 50 52.96 2.74 9.60
N SER A 51 53.30 4.01 9.82
CA SER A 51 52.35 5.02 10.34
C SER A 51 51.16 5.23 9.40
N GLN A 52 51.39 5.29 8.08
CA GLN A 52 50.31 5.39 7.09
C GLN A 52 49.41 4.15 7.08
N LEU A 53 50.00 2.95 7.21
CA LEU A 53 49.25 1.70 7.29
C LEU A 53 48.38 1.63 8.54
N ASP A 54 48.92 2.03 9.69
CA ASP A 54 48.18 2.05 10.95
C ASP A 54 47.05 3.08 10.90
N GLY A 55 47.29 4.25 10.30
CA GLY A 55 46.25 5.24 10.04
C GLY A 55 45.15 4.74 9.11
N ALA A 56 45.51 4.03 8.03
CA ALA A 56 44.55 3.43 7.11
C ALA A 56 43.71 2.31 7.76
N LYS A 57 44.31 1.50 8.63
CA LYS A 57 43.59 0.48 9.41
C LYS A 57 42.56 1.10 10.34
N GLN A 58 42.94 2.14 11.09
CA GLN A 58 42.01 2.85 11.96
C GLN A 58 40.87 3.51 11.18
N ALA A 59 41.16 4.08 10.00
CA ALA A 59 40.12 4.63 9.13
C ALA A 59 39.16 3.54 8.65
N LEU A 60 39.69 2.37 8.24
CA LEU A 60 38.90 1.23 7.81
C LEU A 60 37.99 0.71 8.94
N GLU A 61 38.50 0.58 10.16
CA GLU A 61 37.72 0.15 11.33
C GLU A 61 36.56 1.11 11.63
N ARG A 62 36.79 2.42 11.52
CA ARG A 62 35.74 3.44 11.71
C ARG A 62 34.66 3.37 10.62
N GLU A 63 35.05 3.20 9.36
CA GLU A 63 34.09 3.06 8.27
C GLU A 63 33.32 1.74 8.38
N GLN A 64 33.96 0.65 8.80
CA GLN A 64 33.27 -0.61 9.07
C GLN A 64 32.22 -0.44 10.17
N ALA A 65 32.55 0.24 11.27
CA ALA A 65 31.59 0.51 12.34
C ALA A 65 30.38 1.32 11.85
N LYS A 66 30.58 2.31 10.97
CA LYS A 66 29.48 3.07 10.35
C LYS A 66 28.61 2.21 9.43
N VAL A 67 29.23 1.30 8.67
CA VAL A 67 28.49 0.35 7.84
C VAL A 67 27.62 -0.56 8.71
N ASP A 68 28.17 -1.09 9.79
CA ASP A 68 27.44 -1.96 10.71
C ASP A 68 26.27 -1.21 11.38
N GLU A 69 26.48 0.05 11.78
CA GLU A 69 25.42 0.92 12.29
C GLU A 69 24.33 1.16 11.23
N CYS A 70 24.72 1.47 9.99
CA CYS A 70 23.78 1.67 8.89
C CYS A 70 22.96 0.41 8.60
N VAL A 71 23.58 -0.78 8.65
CA VAL A 71 22.88 -2.06 8.49
C VAL A 71 21.86 -2.26 9.61
N ALA A 72 22.22 -1.98 10.86
CA ALA A 72 21.30 -2.07 11.99
C ALA A 72 20.13 -1.08 11.88
N GLN A 73 20.40 0.17 11.49
CA GLN A 73 19.38 1.19 11.24
C GLN A 73 18.44 0.77 10.11
N LYS A 74 18.99 0.21 9.02
CA LYS A 74 18.19 -0.31 7.91
C LYS A 74 17.26 -1.43 8.38
N GLN A 75 17.76 -2.40 9.15
CA GLN A 75 16.93 -3.48 9.69
C GLN A 75 15.78 -2.94 10.55
N ALA A 76 16.06 -1.95 11.40
CA ALA A 76 15.02 -1.31 12.22
C ALA A 76 13.96 -0.56 11.37
N LEU A 77 14.40 0.10 10.30
CA LEU A 77 13.50 0.75 9.33
C LEU A 77 12.65 -0.28 8.58
N ASP A 78 13.24 -1.36 8.11
CA ASP A 78 12.53 -2.43 7.39
C ASP A 78 11.43 -3.04 8.30
N SER A 79 11.73 -3.33 9.57
CA SER A 79 10.69 -3.78 10.53
C SER A 79 9.60 -2.73 10.80
N THR A 80 9.95 -1.45 10.78
CA THR A 80 8.96 -0.37 10.94
C THR A 80 8.05 -0.28 9.71
N ILE A 81 8.60 -0.45 8.52
CA ILE A 81 7.84 -0.48 7.26
C ILE A 81 6.87 -1.66 7.27
N GLU A 82 7.33 -2.87 7.64
CA GLU A 82 6.46 -4.05 7.73
C GLU A 82 5.30 -3.84 8.72
N ALA A 83 5.57 -3.24 9.88
CA ALA A 83 4.52 -2.91 10.85
C ALA A 83 3.50 -1.91 10.28
N LYS A 84 3.98 -0.87 9.57
CA LYS A 84 3.11 0.14 8.94
C LYS A 84 2.33 -0.41 7.76
N ASP A 85 2.90 -1.31 6.97
CA ASP A 85 2.18 -2.01 5.90
C ASP A 85 1.06 -2.88 6.48
N GLY A 86 1.28 -3.51 7.64
CA GLY A 86 0.24 -4.22 8.39
C GLY A 86 -0.90 -3.29 8.85
N GLU A 87 -0.58 -2.13 9.43
CA GLU A 87 -1.58 -1.12 9.80
C GLU A 87 -2.38 -0.62 8.58
N ILE A 88 -1.72 -0.37 7.44
CA ILE A 88 -2.37 0.06 6.19
C ILE A 88 -3.31 -1.03 5.66
N ALA A 89 -2.92 -2.31 5.74
CA ALA A 89 -3.76 -3.41 5.30
C ALA A 89 -5.06 -3.50 6.12
N LEU A 90 -4.96 -3.33 7.45
CA LEU A 90 -6.14 -3.29 8.33
C LEU A 90 -7.05 -2.11 7.99
N LEU A 91 -6.50 -0.90 7.84
CA LEU A 91 -7.28 0.28 7.47
C LEU A 91 -7.98 0.14 6.10
N ARG A 92 -7.39 -0.60 5.16
CA ARG A 92 -8.04 -0.89 3.87
C ARG A 92 -9.25 -1.79 4.04
N ILE A 93 -9.17 -2.80 4.91
CA ILE A 93 -10.31 -3.67 5.22
C ILE A 93 -11.44 -2.84 5.82
N ASP A 94 -11.14 -2.02 6.84
CA ASP A 94 -12.12 -1.12 7.47
C ASP A 94 -12.77 -0.17 6.46
N SER A 95 -11.98 0.34 5.50
CA SER A 95 -12.50 1.23 4.45
C SER A 95 -13.46 0.54 3.48
N GLY A 96 -13.24 -0.75 3.19
CA GLY A 96 -14.13 -1.56 2.36
C GLY A 96 -15.45 -1.82 3.07
N ILE A 97 -15.39 -2.26 4.32
CA ILE A 97 -16.55 -2.48 5.20
C ILE A 97 -17.41 -1.21 5.30
N LEU A 98 -16.77 -0.04 5.47
CA LEU A 98 -17.49 1.25 5.53
C LEU A 98 -18.13 1.62 4.18
N ALA A 99 -17.50 1.29 3.06
CA ALA A 99 -18.08 1.53 1.74
C ALA A 99 -19.34 0.67 1.53
N ASP A 100 -19.28 -0.60 1.89
CA ASP A 100 -20.41 -1.53 1.80
C ASP A 100 -21.58 -1.07 2.71
N ALA A 101 -21.29 -0.67 3.95
CA ALA A 101 -22.31 -0.13 4.87
C ALA A 101 -23.00 1.13 4.32
N ARG A 102 -22.25 2.00 3.63
CA ARG A 102 -22.80 3.21 2.98
C ARG A 102 -23.69 2.86 1.79
N GLU A 103 -23.30 1.88 0.98
CA GLU A 103 -24.10 1.40 -0.14
C GLU A 103 -25.44 0.84 0.35
N VAL A 104 -25.43 -0.06 1.34
CA VAL A 104 -26.64 -0.63 1.92
C VAL A 104 -27.55 0.47 2.52
N THR A 105 -26.97 1.43 3.23
CA THR A 105 -27.71 2.59 3.80
C THR A 105 -28.35 3.45 2.70
N SER A 106 -27.65 3.65 1.58
CA SER A 106 -28.21 4.36 0.43
C SER A 106 -29.42 3.61 -0.15
N VAL A 107 -29.34 2.29 -0.28
CA VAL A 107 -30.46 1.47 -0.77
C VAL A 107 -31.65 1.54 0.18
N ILE A 108 -31.43 1.44 1.50
CA ILE A 108 -32.49 1.61 2.51
C ILE A 108 -33.19 2.96 2.37
N THR A 109 -32.43 4.02 2.12
CA THR A 109 -32.97 5.37 1.89
C THR A 109 -33.92 5.40 0.69
N GLU A 110 -33.57 4.74 -0.40
CA GLU A 110 -34.42 4.65 -1.59
C GLU A 110 -35.69 3.79 -1.34
N TYR A 111 -35.60 2.72 -0.55
CA TYR A 111 -36.79 1.96 -0.11
C TYR A 111 -37.73 2.82 0.76
N ASN A 112 -37.20 3.58 1.73
CA ASN A 112 -37.99 4.49 2.56
C ASN A 112 -38.69 5.57 1.72
N LYS A 113 -37.98 6.15 0.76
CA LYS A 113 -38.55 7.12 -0.17
C LYS A 113 -39.65 6.51 -1.06
N THR A 114 -39.51 5.24 -1.44
CA THR A 114 -40.54 4.51 -2.18
C THR A 114 -41.80 4.31 -1.32
N LEU A 115 -41.64 3.99 -0.04
CA LEU A 115 -42.73 3.94 0.94
C LEU A 115 -43.44 5.29 1.11
N GLU A 116 -42.69 6.38 1.20
CA GLU A 116 -43.27 7.73 1.28
C GLU A 116 -44.13 8.04 0.05
N TYR A 117 -43.63 7.76 -1.15
CA TYR A 117 -44.39 7.95 -2.39
C TYR A 117 -45.61 7.05 -2.45
N TYR A 118 -45.51 5.81 -1.96
CA TYR A 118 -46.65 4.93 -1.82
C TYR A 118 -47.71 5.53 -0.90
N TYR A 119 -47.35 5.99 0.30
CA TYR A 119 -48.30 6.56 1.24
C TYR A 119 -48.90 7.89 0.74
N ASP A 120 -48.17 8.69 -0.04
CA ASP A 120 -48.75 9.88 -0.69
C ASP A 120 -49.76 9.53 -1.78
N GLY A 121 -49.63 8.38 -2.45
CA GLY A 121 -50.57 7.91 -3.48
C GLY A 121 -51.76 7.12 -2.94
N TYR A 122 -51.50 6.20 -2.01
CA TYR A 122 -52.44 5.18 -1.56
C TYR A 122 -52.85 5.31 -0.08
N GLY A 123 -52.29 6.29 0.64
CA GLY A 123 -52.60 6.52 2.05
C GLY A 123 -54.04 6.99 2.30
N PRO A 124 -54.47 7.04 3.57
CA PRO A 124 -55.81 7.47 3.94
C PRO A 124 -56.13 8.88 3.42
N GLY A 125 -57.27 9.02 2.73
CA GLY A 125 -57.70 10.29 2.15
C GLY A 125 -56.87 10.78 0.95
N LYS A 126 -55.95 9.97 0.44
CA LYS A 126 -55.11 10.33 -0.72
C LYS A 126 -55.77 9.89 -2.02
N ILE A 127 -55.54 10.72 -3.04
CA ILE A 127 -55.95 10.44 -4.41
C ILE A 127 -54.71 10.08 -5.21
N LEU A 128 -54.74 8.89 -5.80
CA LEU A 128 -53.73 8.43 -6.73
C LEU A 128 -53.91 9.11 -8.10
N ASN A 129 -52.82 9.50 -8.74
CA ASN A 129 -52.82 10.03 -10.10
C ASN A 129 -51.60 9.52 -10.89
N SER A 130 -51.58 9.80 -12.19
CA SER A 130 -50.51 9.34 -13.09
C SER A 130 -49.11 9.78 -12.66
N ALA A 131 -48.97 11.02 -12.17
CA ALA A 131 -47.68 11.53 -11.70
C ALA A 131 -47.17 10.78 -10.47
N LYS A 132 -48.04 10.46 -9.51
CA LYS A 132 -47.69 9.68 -8.31
C LYS A 132 -47.34 8.23 -8.67
N ILE A 133 -48.12 7.61 -9.56
CA ILE A 133 -47.83 6.27 -10.08
C ILE A 133 -46.44 6.24 -10.75
N SER A 134 -46.14 7.22 -11.60
CA SER A 134 -44.86 7.32 -12.29
C SER A 134 -43.68 7.49 -11.32
N ARG A 135 -43.86 8.24 -10.23
CA ARG A 135 -42.81 8.39 -9.20
C ARG A 135 -42.52 7.07 -8.49
N ILE A 136 -43.57 6.34 -8.09
CA ILE A 136 -43.40 5.03 -7.46
C ILE A 136 -42.74 4.05 -8.44
N GLN A 137 -43.23 3.99 -9.69
CA GLN A 137 -42.67 3.14 -10.74
C GLN A 137 -41.18 3.43 -10.98
N SER A 138 -40.79 4.70 -11.03
CA SER A 138 -39.39 5.09 -11.25
C SER A 138 -38.50 4.60 -10.11
N GLN A 139 -38.96 4.72 -8.85
CA GLN A 139 -38.20 4.24 -7.70
C GLN A 139 -38.14 2.71 -7.63
N VAL A 140 -39.23 2.02 -7.96
CA VAL A 140 -39.23 0.55 -8.05
C VAL A 140 -38.21 0.08 -9.09
N THR A 141 -38.14 0.76 -10.24
CA THR A 141 -37.13 0.48 -11.28
C THR A 141 -35.71 0.77 -10.78
N LEU A 142 -35.49 1.90 -10.09
CA LEU A 142 -34.18 2.25 -9.52
C LEU A 142 -33.68 1.19 -8.53
N LEU A 143 -34.57 0.70 -7.67
CA LEU A 143 -34.27 -0.34 -6.69
C LEU A 143 -33.98 -1.71 -7.33
N ASN A 144 -34.41 -1.93 -8.58
CA ASN A 144 -34.15 -3.12 -9.38
C ASN A 144 -34.42 -4.46 -8.65
N SER A 145 -35.39 -4.46 -7.73
CA SER A 145 -35.77 -5.66 -6.97
C SER A 145 -36.83 -6.45 -7.71
N THR A 146 -36.57 -7.73 -7.96
CA THR A 146 -37.51 -8.61 -8.66
C THR A 146 -38.82 -8.77 -7.89
N ASN A 147 -38.75 -8.99 -6.58
CA ASN A 147 -39.93 -9.16 -5.73
C ASN A 147 -40.73 -7.85 -5.62
N LEU A 148 -40.05 -6.73 -5.41
CA LEU A 148 -40.69 -5.42 -5.35
C LEU A 148 -41.38 -5.08 -6.68
N THR A 149 -40.70 -5.34 -7.80
CA THR A 149 -41.25 -5.14 -9.15
C THR A 149 -42.49 -5.99 -9.37
N LYS A 150 -42.47 -7.26 -8.95
CA LYS A 150 -43.62 -8.15 -9.03
C LYS A 150 -44.80 -7.64 -8.20
N ALA A 151 -44.55 -7.25 -6.94
CA ALA A 151 -45.58 -6.72 -6.06
C ALA A 151 -46.16 -5.40 -6.59
N TRP A 152 -45.30 -4.52 -7.12
CA TRP A 152 -45.71 -3.28 -7.77
C TRP A 152 -46.57 -3.54 -9.00
N ASN A 153 -46.17 -4.47 -9.87
CA ASN A 153 -46.94 -4.80 -11.08
C ASN A 153 -48.33 -5.36 -10.73
N ALA A 154 -48.45 -6.16 -9.68
CA ALA A 154 -49.73 -6.65 -9.19
C ALA A 154 -50.63 -5.52 -8.69
N LEU A 155 -50.07 -4.56 -7.94
CA LEU A 155 -50.80 -3.39 -7.46
C LEU A 155 -51.19 -2.43 -8.59
N ASN A 156 -50.23 -2.10 -9.47
CA ASN A 156 -50.42 -1.16 -10.57
C ASN A 156 -51.36 -1.72 -11.65
N GLY A 157 -51.39 -3.03 -11.85
CA GLY A 157 -52.35 -3.68 -12.77
C GLY A 157 -53.81 -3.40 -12.41
N CYS A 158 -54.11 -3.17 -11.13
CA CYS A 158 -55.45 -2.76 -10.69
C CYS A 158 -55.83 -1.32 -11.01
N THR A 159 -54.88 -0.51 -11.48
CA THR A 159 -55.17 0.85 -11.95
C THR A 159 -55.61 0.89 -13.41
N THR A 160 -55.23 -0.14 -14.19
CA THR A 160 -55.53 -0.25 -15.62
C THR A 160 -56.65 -1.25 -15.91
N VAL A 161 -56.84 -2.26 -15.05
CA VAL A 161 -57.91 -3.25 -15.15
C VAL A 161 -58.73 -3.25 -13.84
N PRO A 162 -60.09 -3.26 -13.90
CA PRO A 162 -60.91 -3.32 -12.70
C PRO A 162 -60.59 -4.56 -11.86
N CYS A 163 -60.05 -4.35 -10.66
CA CYS A 163 -59.82 -5.39 -9.67
C CYS A 163 -61.00 -5.48 -8.68
N THR A 164 -61.18 -6.65 -8.08
CA THR A 164 -62.06 -6.75 -6.90
C THR A 164 -61.45 -5.96 -5.75
N PRO A 165 -62.29 -5.36 -4.87
CA PRO A 165 -61.79 -4.62 -3.72
C PRO A 165 -60.86 -5.43 -2.81
N SER A 166 -61.13 -6.73 -2.63
CA SER A 166 -60.28 -7.63 -1.83
C SER A 166 -58.90 -7.79 -2.44
N PHE A 167 -58.82 -8.12 -3.74
CA PHE A 167 -57.56 -8.31 -4.43
C PHE A 167 -56.70 -7.04 -4.41
N PHE A 168 -57.32 -5.87 -4.58
CA PHE A 168 -56.59 -4.60 -4.52
C PHE A 168 -56.01 -4.31 -3.14
N GLN A 169 -56.72 -4.65 -2.05
CA GLN A 169 -56.19 -4.51 -0.69
C GLN A 169 -55.06 -5.51 -0.42
N ASP A 170 -55.18 -6.74 -0.92
CA ASP A 170 -54.13 -7.75 -0.80
C ASP A 170 -52.85 -7.32 -1.55
N ALA A 171 -53.00 -6.75 -2.75
CA ALA A 171 -51.86 -6.24 -3.54
C ALA A 171 -51.18 -5.06 -2.85
N LYS A 172 -51.94 -4.16 -2.21
CA LYS A 172 -51.40 -3.07 -1.36
C LYS A 172 -50.60 -3.61 -0.19
N ALA A 173 -51.18 -4.57 0.53
CA ALA A 173 -50.51 -5.19 1.68
C ALA A 173 -49.23 -5.91 1.27
N ALA A 174 -49.25 -6.64 0.16
CA ALA A 174 -48.08 -7.34 -0.37
C ALA A 174 -46.96 -6.37 -0.78
N PHE A 175 -47.29 -5.26 -1.43
CA PHE A 175 -46.30 -4.24 -1.80
C PHE A 175 -45.62 -3.60 -0.58
N VAL A 176 -46.42 -3.24 0.45
CA VAL A 176 -45.89 -2.70 1.71
C VAL A 176 -45.06 -3.73 2.47
N ALA A 177 -45.53 -4.98 2.52
CA ALA A 177 -44.81 -6.06 3.18
C ALA A 177 -43.42 -6.30 2.55
N GLU A 178 -43.32 -6.29 1.22
CA GLU A 178 -42.05 -6.47 0.52
C GLU A 178 -41.06 -5.32 0.80
N MET A 179 -41.53 -4.07 0.81
CA MET A 179 -40.69 -2.91 1.16
C MET A 179 -40.18 -3.02 2.60
N ASN A 180 -41.08 -3.29 3.56
CA ASN A 180 -40.72 -3.43 4.97
C ASN A 180 -39.76 -4.60 5.20
N TYR A 181 -40.02 -5.75 4.57
CA TYR A 181 -39.14 -6.91 4.62
C TYR A 181 -37.74 -6.58 4.10
N SER A 182 -37.65 -5.90 2.95
CA SER A 182 -36.38 -5.49 2.36
C SER A 182 -35.60 -4.53 3.26
N ILE A 183 -36.28 -3.53 3.84
CA ILE A 183 -35.67 -2.58 4.79
C ILE A 183 -35.15 -3.31 6.04
N VAL A 184 -35.94 -4.21 6.63
CA VAL A 184 -35.52 -4.97 7.82
C VAL A 184 -34.31 -5.85 7.52
N ARG A 185 -34.33 -6.57 6.39
CA ARG A 185 -33.21 -7.41 5.98
C ARG A 185 -31.93 -6.59 5.77
N LEU A 186 -32.01 -5.50 5.00
CA LEU A 186 -30.86 -4.63 4.73
C LEU A 186 -30.32 -3.97 6.01
N ASN A 187 -31.20 -3.59 6.95
CA ASN A 187 -30.74 -3.09 8.26
C ASN A 187 -29.99 -4.18 9.05
N ALA A 188 -30.43 -5.43 8.97
CA ALA A 188 -29.73 -6.55 9.61
C ALA A 188 -28.34 -6.76 8.97
N ASP A 189 -28.26 -6.66 7.64
CA ASP A 189 -27.00 -6.75 6.89
C ASP A 189 -26.04 -5.61 7.29
N THR A 190 -26.51 -4.37 7.41
CA THR A 190 -25.69 -3.24 7.90
C THR A 190 -25.14 -3.47 9.30
N VAL A 191 -25.94 -4.04 10.21
CA VAL A 191 -25.49 -4.34 11.58
C VAL A 191 -24.43 -5.46 11.57
N ALA A 192 -24.59 -6.48 10.73
CA ALA A 192 -23.58 -7.53 10.57
C ALA A 192 -22.25 -6.97 10.04
N ILE A 193 -22.29 -6.12 9.02
CA ILE A 193 -21.10 -5.46 8.44
C ILE A 193 -20.33 -4.63 9.48
N VAL A 194 -21.02 -4.01 10.45
CA VAL A 194 -20.39 -3.16 11.47
C VAL A 194 -19.80 -3.96 12.64
N ILE A 195 -20.19 -5.22 12.82
CA ILE A 195 -19.74 -6.07 13.94
C ILE A 195 -18.56 -6.98 13.57
N GLU A 196 -18.36 -7.27 12.28
CA GLU A 196 -17.18 -7.99 11.76
C GLU A 196 -15.90 -7.14 11.76
#